data_AF-A0A6P0UZE7-F1
#
_entry.id   AF-A0A6P0UZE7-F1
#
_cell.length_a   1.000
_cell.length_b   1.000
_cell.length_c   1.000
_cell.angle_alpha   90.00
_cell.angle_beta   90.00
_cell.angle_gamma   90.00
#
_symmetry.space_group_name_H-M   'P 1'
#
loop_
_entity.id
_entity.type
_entity.pdbx_description
1 polymer ?
#
loop_
_entity_poly.entity_id
_entity_poly.type
_entity_poly.pdbx_seq_one_letter_code
_entity_poly.pdbx_strand_id
1 'polypeptide(L)'
;MKPVDLTQWTVETYTKEAIHAQKYVSKYPGRGIQAQPNWEVLTDGNSVEQLEDSLPTFFYSDFNALGHTISVKVYAEPSRHNNFIGFALNFQPGDTGSQDADFLLLHWEARSDHSYGLKLSSVKGIPTFLGFFRLPELAKGKTLGSSKWEHEKDYEFKFALSKSKLQIWVNSSLEFEIDGNFSDGRFALFDCAQEKIDFKEIQADLKEDVSPSWEKLSQTKLQPSQLQRSGYFGHSVAISGGLAIVGAHSTDAPGKPDAGVAYIFKLEGGTWQLQQKLQPPDLHRDDYFGLSVAISGKLAIVGAYWKDASGKPNAGAAYIFKLEGGTWQQQQKLQPPDLQHSDYFGWSVAISGELAIVGALYTDAPGKVNTGAAYIFKLAGATWQQQQKLQPPDLQRDDQFGCSVAISGELAIVGAHSTDAPGKPDAGAAYIFKLAGGTWQQQKLQPPDLQKNDYFGHSVAISGELAIVGANQADAPGKVNTGAAYIFKLAGGTWHQQQKLQPPNLQRNDIFGCSVAISGELAIVGAHQTEAPGKVNTGAAYIFKLAGGTWQQQQKLQPPDLQENDKFGDSVAISEEVAIVGANTADAPGIVDVGAAYIFQSED
;
A
#
# COMPACT_ATOMS: atom_id res chain seq x y z
N MET A 1 8.06 27.60 0.60
CA MET A 1 8.71 26.29 0.83
C MET A 1 9.23 26.30 2.25
N LYS A 2 9.23 25.15 2.92
CA LYS A 2 9.74 24.98 4.29
C LYS A 2 10.94 24.05 4.27
N PRO A 3 11.86 24.15 5.25
CA PRO A 3 12.93 23.17 5.43
C PRO A 3 12.38 21.74 5.47
N VAL A 4 13.06 20.81 4.79
CA VAL A 4 12.76 19.38 4.84
C VAL A 4 13.60 18.73 5.94
N ASP A 5 13.00 17.82 6.72
CA ASP A 5 13.73 16.99 7.68
C ASP A 5 14.38 15.80 6.96
N LEU A 6 15.71 15.83 6.87
CA LEU A 6 16.50 14.79 6.20
C LEU A 6 16.76 13.58 7.11
N THR A 7 16.41 13.62 8.39
CA THR A 7 16.63 12.49 9.31
C THR A 7 15.75 11.27 8.98
N GLN A 8 14.66 11.48 8.23
CA GLN A 8 13.76 10.43 7.77
C GLN A 8 14.11 9.90 6.37
N TRP A 9 15.07 10.54 5.69
CA TRP A 9 15.49 10.12 4.36
C TRP A 9 16.33 8.85 4.43
N THR A 10 16.25 8.04 3.37
CA THR A 10 16.90 6.73 3.34
C THR A 10 17.97 6.70 2.27
N VAL A 11 19.09 6.05 2.58
CA VAL A 11 20.19 5.82 1.65
C VAL A 11 19.97 4.51 0.91
N GLU A 12 20.11 4.54 -0.41
CA GLU A 12 20.11 3.36 -1.27
C GLU A 12 21.40 3.29 -2.09
N THR A 13 21.90 2.06 -2.26
CA THR A 13 23.10 1.78 -3.05
C THR A 13 22.89 0.53 -3.88
N TYR A 14 23.47 0.51 -5.08
CA TYR A 14 23.46 -0.66 -5.96
C TYR A 14 24.12 -1.87 -5.29
N THR A 15 23.33 -2.89 -4.96
CA THR A 15 23.74 -3.90 -3.99
C THR A 15 24.69 -4.98 -4.50
N LYS A 16 24.74 -5.37 -5.80
CA LYS A 16 25.57 -6.53 -6.20
C LYS A 16 25.79 -6.89 -7.68
N GLU A 17 25.95 -5.92 -8.59
CA GLU A 17 26.58 -6.18 -9.93
C GLU A 17 28.03 -5.68 -9.99
N ALA A 18 28.69 -5.89 -8.86
CA ALA A 18 30.07 -5.51 -8.57
C ALA A 18 31.14 -6.29 -9.36
N ILE A 19 30.83 -7.24 -10.25
CA ILE A 19 31.89 -7.94 -10.99
C ILE A 19 32.69 -6.96 -11.88
N HIS A 20 32.10 -5.84 -12.30
CA HIS A 20 32.83 -4.76 -12.99
C HIS A 20 33.30 -3.63 -12.05
N ALA A 21 32.51 -3.23 -11.04
CA ALA A 21 32.89 -2.16 -10.12
C ALA A 21 33.95 -2.58 -9.09
N GLN A 22 33.85 -3.77 -8.48
CA GLN A 22 34.94 -4.33 -7.64
C GLN A 22 36.19 -4.67 -8.45
N LYS A 23 36.07 -5.06 -9.73
CA LYS A 23 37.25 -5.14 -10.62
C LYS A 23 37.90 -3.78 -10.85
N TYR A 24 37.14 -2.69 -10.81
CA TYR A 24 37.65 -1.32 -10.92
C TYR A 24 38.35 -0.87 -9.63
N VAL A 25 37.69 -1.06 -8.47
CA VAL A 25 38.24 -0.76 -7.14
C VAL A 25 39.50 -1.60 -6.86
N SER A 26 39.50 -2.89 -7.23
CA SER A 26 40.67 -3.78 -7.08
C SER A 26 41.77 -3.57 -8.13
N LYS A 27 41.47 -3.06 -9.35
CA LYS A 27 42.50 -2.67 -10.34
C LYS A 27 43.18 -1.35 -10.01
N TYR A 28 42.52 -0.46 -9.27
CA TYR A 28 43.05 0.86 -8.93
C TYR A 28 42.98 1.13 -7.41
N PRO A 29 43.69 0.33 -6.59
CA PRO A 29 43.63 0.41 -5.13
C PRO A 29 44.13 1.75 -4.54
N GLY A 30 44.68 2.66 -5.36
CA GLY A 30 45.12 3.99 -4.97
C GLY A 30 44.16 5.15 -5.28
N ARG A 31 42.90 4.87 -5.68
CA ARG A 31 41.92 5.93 -6.03
C ARG A 31 40.94 6.34 -4.91
N GLY A 32 40.86 5.61 -3.80
CA GLY A 32 40.11 6.04 -2.61
C GLY A 32 38.57 5.91 -2.66
N ILE A 33 38.00 5.24 -3.67
CA ILE A 33 36.53 5.06 -3.80
C ILE A 33 36.02 4.04 -2.77
N GLN A 34 35.10 4.46 -1.90
CA GLN A 34 34.42 3.62 -0.92
C GLN A 34 33.32 2.76 -1.54
N ALA A 35 33.15 1.56 -0.99
CA ALA A 35 32.05 0.67 -1.36
C ALA A 35 30.73 1.00 -0.64
N GLN A 36 30.80 1.78 0.45
CA GLN A 36 29.66 2.18 1.25
C GLN A 36 29.44 3.69 1.09
N PRO A 37 28.19 4.14 1.06
CA PRO A 37 27.85 5.55 0.93
C PRO A 37 28.12 6.28 2.25
N ASN A 38 28.34 7.59 2.20
CA ASN A 38 28.58 8.39 3.39
C ASN A 38 27.83 9.72 3.37
N TRP A 39 26.51 9.61 3.28
CA TRP A 39 25.60 10.73 3.50
C TRP A 39 25.53 11.05 5.00
N GLU A 40 26.01 12.22 5.39
CA GLU A 40 25.96 12.71 6.76
C GLU A 40 24.98 13.89 6.85
N VAL A 41 23.85 13.67 7.51
CA VAL A 41 22.87 14.74 7.76
C VAL A 41 23.45 15.71 8.79
N LEU A 42 23.50 16.98 8.43
CA LEU A 42 24.05 18.04 9.28
C LEU A 42 23.13 18.37 10.45
N THR A 43 23.67 19.07 11.44
CA THR A 43 22.95 19.42 12.68
C THR A 43 21.75 20.34 12.47
N ASP A 44 21.66 21.00 11.31
CA ASP A 44 20.48 21.79 10.93
C ASP A 44 19.27 20.92 10.53
N GLY A 45 19.50 19.62 10.28
CA GLY A 45 18.50 18.63 9.91
C GLY A 45 17.97 18.76 8.49
N ASN A 46 18.38 19.80 7.74
CA ASN A 46 17.90 20.09 6.39
C ASN A 46 19.03 20.26 5.35
N SER A 47 20.25 19.93 5.75
CA SER A 47 21.41 19.83 4.88
C SER A 47 22.08 18.46 5.06
N VAL A 48 22.71 17.96 4.00
CA VAL A 48 23.45 16.69 4.02
C VAL A 48 24.75 16.84 3.23
N GLU A 49 25.82 16.29 3.78
CA GLU A 49 27.14 16.27 3.16
C GLU A 49 27.47 14.86 2.70
N GLN A 50 28.24 14.79 1.62
CA GLN A 50 28.86 13.57 1.17
C GLN A 50 30.39 13.77 1.16
N LEU A 51 31.06 13.17 2.15
CA LEU A 51 32.44 13.52 2.49
C LEU A 51 33.51 12.76 1.69
N GLU A 52 33.17 11.61 1.12
CA GLU A 52 34.12 10.64 0.55
C GLU A 52 33.58 10.13 -0.77
N ASP A 53 34.48 9.92 -1.72
CA ASP A 53 34.18 9.34 -3.02
C ASP A 53 33.57 7.93 -2.84
N SER A 54 32.41 7.68 -3.45
CA SER A 54 31.68 6.42 -3.31
C SER A 54 31.11 5.90 -4.63
N LEU A 55 30.70 4.62 -4.62
CA LEU A 55 29.88 4.05 -5.69
C LEU A 55 28.54 4.82 -5.83
N PRO A 56 27.89 4.79 -7.01
CA PRO A 56 26.62 5.46 -7.24
C PRO A 56 25.62 5.19 -6.11
N THR A 57 25.15 6.25 -5.48
CA THR A 57 24.27 6.20 -4.31
C THR A 57 23.17 7.23 -4.41
N PHE A 58 22.02 6.87 -3.86
CA PHE A 58 20.88 7.76 -3.73
C PHE A 58 20.58 8.01 -2.26
N PHE A 59 20.25 9.25 -1.92
CA PHE A 59 19.67 9.62 -0.64
C PHE A 59 18.30 10.24 -0.91
N TYR A 60 17.24 9.50 -0.59
CA TYR A 60 15.90 9.77 -1.11
C TYR A 60 14.90 10.16 -0.03
N SER A 61 13.89 10.93 -0.46
CA SER A 61 12.86 11.50 0.39
C SER A 61 11.87 10.48 0.96
N ASP A 62 11.32 10.78 2.13
CA ASP A 62 10.20 10.07 2.75
C ASP A 62 8.84 10.43 2.12
N PHE A 63 8.79 11.50 1.33
CA PHE A 63 7.64 11.93 0.52
C PHE A 63 7.87 11.69 -0.98
N ASN A 64 6.80 11.69 -1.78
CA ASN A 64 6.90 11.63 -3.23
C ASN A 64 7.00 13.04 -3.86
N ALA A 65 7.73 13.19 -4.97
CA ALA A 65 8.02 14.47 -5.60
C ALA A 65 6.88 15.03 -6.47
N LEU A 66 5.97 14.19 -6.94
CA LEU A 66 4.91 14.60 -7.86
C LEU A 66 3.94 15.58 -7.19
N GLY A 67 3.68 16.72 -7.83
CA GLY A 67 2.82 17.76 -7.28
C GLY A 67 3.53 18.71 -6.33
N HIS A 68 4.82 18.50 -6.06
CA HIS A 68 5.63 19.35 -5.20
C HIS A 68 6.67 20.16 -5.98
N THR A 69 7.00 21.31 -5.40
CA THR A 69 8.16 22.14 -5.72
C THR A 69 9.24 21.90 -4.67
N ILE A 70 10.42 21.52 -5.12
CA ILE A 70 11.58 21.22 -4.26
C ILE A 70 12.72 22.16 -4.65
N SER A 71 13.41 22.73 -3.68
CA SER A 71 14.63 23.52 -3.89
C SER A 71 15.78 22.96 -3.07
N VAL A 72 16.96 22.93 -3.67
CA VAL A 72 18.20 22.45 -3.05
C VAL A 72 19.32 23.40 -3.45
N LYS A 73 20.11 23.87 -2.48
CA LYS A 73 21.40 24.52 -2.77
C LYS A 73 22.48 23.46 -2.82
N VAL A 74 23.36 23.56 -3.79
CA VAL A 74 24.50 22.66 -3.94
C VAL A 74 25.78 23.46 -3.89
N TYR A 75 26.73 23.00 -3.08
CA TYR A 75 28.06 23.55 -2.97
C TYR A 75 29.08 22.41 -3.06
N ALA A 76 30.09 22.55 -3.93
CA ALA A 76 31.18 21.58 -4.02
C ALA A 76 32.48 22.23 -3.54
N GLU A 77 33.12 21.63 -2.54
CA GLU A 77 34.46 22.05 -2.10
C GLU A 77 35.54 21.59 -3.07
N PRO A 78 36.71 22.27 -3.09
CA PRO A 78 37.86 21.81 -3.85
C PRO A 78 38.22 20.35 -3.56
N SER A 79 38.09 19.52 -4.59
CA SER A 79 38.42 18.10 -4.55
C SER A 79 39.16 17.66 -5.81
N ARG A 80 39.69 16.43 -5.79
CA ARG A 80 40.37 15.86 -6.96
C ARG A 80 39.39 15.37 -8.03
N HIS A 81 38.11 15.26 -7.68
CA HIS A 81 37.06 14.73 -8.54
C HIS A 81 36.10 15.84 -8.97
N ASN A 82 35.68 15.75 -10.24
CA ASN A 82 34.81 16.71 -10.91
C ASN A 82 33.64 15.95 -11.58
N ASN A 83 33.14 14.92 -10.88
CA ASN A 83 32.17 13.97 -11.40
C ASN A 83 30.74 14.53 -11.21
N PHE A 84 29.78 13.69 -10.82
CA PHE A 84 28.38 14.04 -10.88
C PHE A 84 27.91 14.85 -9.67
N ILE A 85 27.25 15.95 -9.95
CA ILE A 85 26.18 16.49 -9.10
C ILE A 85 24.87 15.98 -9.69
N GLY A 86 24.03 15.29 -8.93
CA GLY A 86 22.80 14.77 -9.51
C GLY A 86 21.60 14.67 -8.57
N PHE A 87 20.46 14.48 -9.22
CA PHE A 87 19.16 14.33 -8.58
C PHE A 87 18.33 13.30 -9.35
N ALA A 88 17.63 12.43 -8.63
CA ALA A 88 16.66 11.52 -9.22
C ALA A 88 15.23 12.01 -9.00
N LEU A 89 14.40 11.83 -10.01
CA LEU A 89 12.95 12.08 -9.96
C LEU A 89 12.21 10.79 -10.31
N ASN A 90 11.09 10.56 -9.62
CA ASN A 90 10.26 9.35 -9.72
C ASN A 90 10.96 8.07 -9.28
N PHE A 91 12.01 8.21 -8.47
CA PHE A 91 12.78 7.10 -7.94
C PHE A 91 11.92 6.25 -7.00
N GLN A 92 11.89 4.94 -7.19
CA GLN A 92 11.22 4.01 -6.28
C GLN A 92 12.25 3.38 -5.35
N PRO A 93 11.94 3.24 -4.05
CA PRO A 93 12.76 2.43 -3.15
C PRO A 93 12.96 1.02 -3.72
N GLY A 94 14.22 0.61 -3.88
CA GLY A 94 14.62 -0.66 -4.50
C GLY A 94 15.01 -0.56 -5.97
N ASP A 95 14.88 0.60 -6.62
CA ASP A 95 15.27 0.81 -8.02
C ASP A 95 16.76 0.48 -8.26
N THR A 96 17.63 0.65 -7.26
CA THR A 96 19.06 0.30 -7.40
C THR A 96 19.30 -1.20 -7.52
N GLY A 97 18.31 -2.04 -7.22
CA GLY A 97 18.37 -3.50 -7.36
C GLY A 97 17.45 -4.04 -8.46
N SER A 98 16.74 -3.19 -9.19
CA SER A 98 15.63 -3.59 -10.05
C SER A 98 15.96 -3.46 -11.54
N GLN A 99 15.71 -4.52 -12.31
CA GLN A 99 15.75 -4.46 -13.78
C GLN A 99 14.58 -3.67 -14.38
N ASP A 100 13.54 -3.43 -13.58
CA ASP A 100 12.36 -2.63 -13.95
C ASP A 100 12.48 -1.17 -13.54
N ALA A 101 13.61 -0.75 -12.96
CA ALA A 101 13.85 0.65 -12.60
C ALA A 101 13.60 1.56 -13.81
N ASP A 102 12.82 2.62 -13.63
CA ASP A 102 12.51 3.62 -14.67
C ASP A 102 12.32 4.98 -14.01
N PHE A 103 13.43 5.71 -13.87
CA PHE A 103 13.45 7.03 -13.24
C PHE A 103 14.26 8.03 -14.07
N LEU A 104 14.09 9.30 -13.76
CA LEU A 104 14.83 10.38 -14.40
C LEU A 104 16.03 10.76 -13.54
N LEU A 105 17.18 10.94 -14.18
CA LEU A 105 18.39 11.42 -13.53
C LEU A 105 18.80 12.76 -14.15
N LEU A 106 18.71 13.82 -13.35
CA LEU A 106 19.40 15.07 -13.62
C LEU A 106 20.85 14.89 -13.15
N HIS A 107 21.81 15.18 -14.02
CA HIS A 107 23.22 15.06 -13.67
C HIS A 107 24.06 16.13 -14.35
N TRP A 108 25.10 16.58 -13.64
CA TRP A 108 26.00 17.63 -14.09
C TRP A 108 27.44 17.25 -13.82
N GLU A 109 28.25 17.22 -14.89
CA GLU A 109 29.68 16.89 -14.82
C GLU A 109 30.55 18.15 -14.98
N ALA A 110 31.66 18.21 -14.25
CA ALA A 110 32.71 19.23 -14.43
C ALA A 110 34.00 18.69 -15.09
N ARG A 111 33.96 17.44 -15.54
CA ARG A 111 35.06 16.75 -16.20
C ARG A 111 35.14 17.10 -17.68
N SER A 112 36.34 17.44 -18.17
CA SER A 112 36.56 17.91 -19.54
C SER A 112 36.75 16.80 -20.58
N ASP A 113 36.86 15.53 -20.18
CA ASP A 113 37.09 14.39 -21.08
C ASP A 113 35.81 13.64 -21.51
N HIS A 114 34.67 14.03 -20.94
CA HIS A 114 33.33 13.62 -21.35
C HIS A 114 32.55 14.86 -21.83
N SER A 115 31.35 14.65 -22.37
CA SER A 115 30.44 15.75 -22.68
C SER A 115 29.99 16.46 -21.38
N TYR A 116 30.76 17.47 -20.94
CA TYR A 116 30.41 18.36 -19.86
C TYR A 116 29.08 19.08 -20.13
N GLY A 117 28.34 19.43 -19.08
CA GLY A 117 27.03 20.04 -19.21
C GLY A 117 25.97 19.44 -18.29
N LEU A 118 24.97 20.26 -17.95
CA LEU A 118 23.80 19.83 -17.20
C LEU A 118 22.85 19.05 -18.13
N LYS A 119 22.48 17.84 -17.73
CA LYS A 119 21.69 16.92 -18.56
C LYS A 119 20.60 16.24 -17.77
N LEU A 120 19.51 15.95 -18.46
CA LEU A 120 18.46 15.05 -17.98
C LEU A 120 18.52 13.76 -18.78
N SER A 121 18.61 12.62 -18.10
CA SER A 121 18.68 11.29 -18.70
C SER A 121 17.64 10.35 -18.13
N SER A 122 17.27 9.32 -18.88
CA SER A 122 16.44 8.22 -18.38
C SER A 122 17.35 7.10 -17.89
N VAL A 123 17.06 6.59 -16.70
CA VAL A 123 17.68 5.38 -16.16
C VAL A 123 16.67 4.25 -16.30
N LYS A 124 17.04 3.19 -17.04
CA LYS A 124 16.23 1.99 -17.20
C LYS A 124 17.00 0.74 -16.81
N GLY A 125 16.43 -0.04 -15.89
CA GLY A 125 17.09 -1.18 -15.27
C GLY A 125 18.32 -0.77 -14.47
N ILE A 126 19.29 -1.69 -14.34
CA ILE A 126 20.48 -1.51 -13.50
C ILE A 126 21.68 -1.09 -14.37
N PRO A 127 22.14 0.18 -14.30
CA PRO A 127 23.32 0.60 -15.07
C PRO A 127 24.61 0.02 -14.48
N THR A 128 25.58 -0.30 -15.34
CA THR A 128 26.96 -0.50 -14.86
C THR A 128 27.55 0.82 -14.35
N PHE A 129 28.59 0.77 -13.50
CA PHE A 129 29.28 1.99 -13.03
C PHE A 129 29.68 2.94 -14.18
N LEU A 130 30.30 2.42 -15.24
CA LEU A 130 30.64 3.21 -16.43
C LEU A 130 29.41 3.61 -17.27
N GLY A 131 28.29 2.92 -17.08
CA GLY A 131 27.02 3.20 -17.72
C GLY A 131 26.40 4.51 -17.27
N PHE A 132 26.64 4.94 -16.03
CA PHE A 132 26.19 6.26 -15.54
C PHE A 132 26.77 7.42 -16.36
N PHE A 133 27.99 7.27 -16.89
CA PHE A 133 28.62 8.25 -17.79
C PHE A 133 28.13 8.17 -19.24
N ARG A 134 27.19 7.27 -19.55
CA ARG A 134 26.69 7.00 -20.90
C ARG A 134 25.17 6.77 -20.93
N LEU A 135 24.45 7.35 -19.97
CA LEU A 135 23.00 7.22 -19.90
C LEU A 135 22.33 7.82 -21.15
N PRO A 136 21.18 7.25 -21.58
CA PRO A 136 20.36 7.85 -22.62
C PRO A 136 19.91 9.26 -22.24
N GLU A 137 20.44 10.26 -22.96
CA GLU A 137 20.10 11.67 -22.77
C GLU A 137 18.69 11.95 -23.31
N LEU A 138 17.86 12.57 -22.49
CA LEU A 138 16.54 13.06 -22.89
C LEU A 138 16.60 14.53 -23.33
N ALA A 139 17.38 15.34 -22.61
CA ALA A 139 17.54 16.76 -22.89
C ALA A 139 18.83 17.31 -22.27
N LYS A 140 19.28 18.46 -22.77
CA LYS A 140 20.34 19.29 -22.18
C LYS A 140 19.76 20.58 -21.62
N GLY A 141 20.40 21.11 -20.58
CA GLY A 141 20.03 22.40 -20.02
C GLY A 141 20.15 23.52 -21.05
N LYS A 142 19.16 24.41 -21.11
CA LYS A 142 19.11 25.53 -22.07
C LYS A 142 20.34 26.43 -22.02
N THR A 143 20.89 26.70 -20.83
CA THR A 143 22.07 27.57 -20.67
C THR A 143 23.28 26.83 -20.11
N LEU A 144 23.06 25.76 -19.33
CA LEU A 144 24.11 24.99 -18.67
C LEU A 144 24.43 23.66 -19.38
N GLY A 145 23.72 23.32 -20.46
CA GLY A 145 23.93 22.07 -21.20
C GLY A 145 25.28 21.91 -21.90
N SER A 146 26.06 22.99 -21.98
CA SER A 146 27.44 23.02 -22.50
C SER A 146 28.42 23.69 -21.52
N SER A 147 28.06 23.79 -20.24
CA SER A 147 28.86 24.45 -19.20
C SER A 147 29.15 23.45 -18.09
N LYS A 148 30.35 23.48 -17.52
CA LYS A 148 30.67 22.70 -16.32
C LYS A 148 30.15 23.40 -15.06
N TRP A 149 29.92 22.63 -14.00
CA TRP A 149 29.87 23.22 -12.67
C TRP A 149 31.29 23.61 -12.20
N GLU A 150 31.37 24.47 -11.20
CA GLU A 150 32.60 25.03 -10.64
C GLU A 150 32.64 24.79 -9.14
N HIS A 151 33.83 24.51 -8.62
CA HIS A 151 34.09 24.47 -7.17
C HIS A 151 33.87 25.84 -6.53
N GLU A 152 33.63 25.84 -5.23
CA GLU A 152 33.51 27.04 -4.40
C GLU A 152 32.39 28.00 -4.86
N LYS A 153 31.34 27.44 -5.47
CA LYS A 153 30.22 28.18 -6.02
C LYS A 153 28.90 27.51 -5.68
N ASP A 154 27.97 28.31 -5.18
CA ASP A 154 26.61 27.85 -4.90
C ASP A 154 25.78 27.76 -6.18
N TYR A 155 25.03 26.67 -6.28
CA TYR A 155 24.01 26.46 -7.29
C TYR A 155 22.68 26.17 -6.62
N GLU A 156 21.69 27.04 -6.84
CA GLU A 156 20.33 26.80 -6.38
C GLU A 156 19.53 26.07 -7.45
N PHE A 157 19.22 24.80 -7.20
CA PHE A 157 18.31 24.01 -8.01
C PHE A 157 16.89 24.17 -7.51
N LYS A 158 15.95 24.27 -8.44
CA LYS A 158 14.52 24.19 -8.15
C LYS A 158 13.86 23.23 -9.13
N PHE A 159 13.01 22.35 -8.61
CA PHE A 159 12.28 21.34 -9.34
C PHE A 159 10.79 21.60 -9.16
N ALA A 160 10.01 21.51 -10.22
CA ALA A 160 8.56 21.43 -10.16
C ALA A 160 8.12 20.28 -11.06
N LEU A 161 7.50 19.26 -10.47
CA LEU A 161 7.06 18.08 -11.18
C LEU A 161 5.55 17.93 -11.05
N SER A 162 4.89 17.70 -12.17
CA SER A 162 3.46 17.38 -12.26
C SER A 162 3.27 16.15 -13.15
N LYS A 163 2.05 15.60 -13.17
CA LYS A 163 1.74 14.44 -14.03
C LYS A 163 2.06 14.70 -15.50
N SER A 164 1.93 15.94 -15.96
CA SER A 164 2.09 16.29 -17.37
C SER A 164 3.35 17.08 -17.72
N LYS A 165 4.07 17.61 -16.73
CA LYS A 165 5.16 18.56 -16.96
C LYS A 165 6.24 18.48 -15.88
N LEU A 166 7.50 18.54 -16.31
CA LEU A 166 8.69 18.73 -15.48
C LEU A 166 9.35 20.06 -15.83
N GLN A 167 9.61 20.88 -14.81
CA GLN A 167 10.42 22.09 -14.92
C GLN A 167 11.57 22.07 -13.92
N ILE A 168 12.74 22.50 -14.36
CA ILE A 168 13.96 22.56 -13.54
C ILE A 168 14.64 23.90 -13.79
N TRP A 169 14.94 24.62 -12.72
CA TRP A 169 15.70 25.87 -12.73
C TRP A 169 17.04 25.70 -12.02
N VAL A 170 18.05 26.43 -12.48
CA VAL A 170 19.33 26.60 -11.79
C VAL A 170 19.61 28.10 -11.67
N ASN A 171 19.83 28.61 -10.46
CA ASN A 171 20.03 30.03 -10.17
C ASN A 171 18.94 30.93 -10.80
N SER A 172 17.68 30.51 -10.66
CA SER A 172 16.49 31.13 -11.27
C SER A 172 16.37 31.07 -12.80
N SER A 173 17.37 30.55 -13.52
CA SER A 173 17.29 30.30 -14.96
C SER A 173 16.60 28.97 -15.24
N LEU A 174 15.54 28.97 -16.05
CA LEU A 174 14.82 27.75 -16.45
C LEU A 174 15.70 26.94 -17.42
N GLU A 175 16.20 25.79 -16.97
CA GLU A 175 17.08 24.92 -17.73
C GLU A 175 16.31 23.84 -18.50
N PHE A 176 15.24 23.31 -17.91
CA PHE A 176 14.41 22.27 -18.52
C PHE A 176 12.93 22.62 -18.39
N GLU A 177 12.18 22.39 -19.46
CA GLU A 177 10.73 22.39 -19.47
C GLU A 177 10.30 21.29 -20.43
N ILE A 178 9.79 20.19 -19.88
CA ILE A 178 9.51 18.96 -20.62
C ILE A 178 8.07 18.56 -20.33
N ASP A 179 7.27 18.46 -21.38
CA ASP A 179 5.95 17.85 -21.31
C ASP A 179 6.10 16.32 -21.40
N GLY A 180 5.30 15.60 -20.63
CA GLY A 180 5.40 14.15 -20.54
C GLY A 180 4.26 13.52 -19.77
N ASN A 181 4.41 12.24 -19.42
CA ASN A 181 3.54 11.56 -18.47
C ASN A 181 4.42 10.98 -17.37
N PHE A 182 4.55 11.74 -16.28
CA PHE A 182 5.46 11.42 -15.20
C PHE A 182 4.72 10.58 -14.15
N SER A 183 5.31 9.44 -13.80
CA SER A 183 4.91 8.61 -12.66
C SER A 183 5.11 9.37 -11.35
N ASP A 184 4.51 8.86 -10.28
CA ASP A 184 4.82 9.33 -8.95
C ASP A 184 6.00 8.56 -8.36
N GLY A 185 6.79 9.16 -7.48
CA GLY A 185 7.94 8.53 -6.83
C GLY A 185 8.77 9.52 -6.02
N ARG A 186 9.83 9.04 -5.38
CA ARG A 186 10.70 9.84 -4.50
C ARG A 186 11.51 10.86 -5.29
N PHE A 187 11.86 11.95 -4.60
CA PHE A 187 12.98 12.80 -4.96
C PHE A 187 14.24 12.22 -4.31
N ALA A 188 15.36 12.17 -5.03
CA ALA A 188 16.61 11.73 -4.43
C ALA A 188 17.77 12.64 -4.81
N LEU A 189 18.69 12.84 -3.87
CA LEU A 189 20.04 13.30 -4.18
C LEU A 189 20.81 12.11 -4.75
N PHE A 190 21.63 12.38 -5.75
CA PHE A 190 22.48 11.38 -6.37
C PHE A 190 23.93 11.83 -6.30
N ASP A 191 24.77 10.94 -5.80
CA ASP A 191 26.20 11.02 -5.99
C ASP A 191 26.69 9.82 -6.81
N CYS A 192 27.68 10.09 -7.66
CA CYS A 192 28.50 9.08 -8.27
C CYS A 192 29.94 9.59 -8.41
N ALA A 193 30.77 9.07 -7.52
CA ALA A 193 32.20 9.32 -7.45
C ALA A 193 32.60 10.80 -7.28
N GLN A 194 31.76 11.61 -6.64
CA GLN A 194 32.17 12.94 -6.17
C GLN A 194 32.48 12.86 -4.67
N GLU A 195 33.37 13.73 -4.19
CA GLU A 195 33.59 13.91 -2.76
C GLU A 195 33.40 15.39 -2.42
N LYS A 196 33.08 15.67 -1.15
CA LYS A 196 32.94 17.01 -0.58
C LYS A 196 31.90 17.85 -1.31
N ILE A 197 30.72 17.26 -1.45
CA ILE A 197 29.55 17.95 -1.95
C ILE A 197 28.53 18.10 -0.83
N ASP A 198 28.03 19.31 -0.71
CA ASP A 198 27.03 19.66 0.26
C ASP A 198 25.73 19.97 -0.47
N PHE A 199 24.66 19.31 -0.04
CA PHE A 199 23.31 19.64 -0.42
C PHE A 199 22.68 20.38 0.76
N LYS A 200 22.58 21.70 0.63
CA LYS A 200 22.19 22.62 1.70
C LYS A 200 20.79 23.16 1.50
N GLU A 201 20.21 23.58 2.62
CA GLU A 201 18.94 24.32 2.64
C GLU A 201 17.85 23.63 1.81
N ILE A 202 17.72 22.30 1.96
CA ILE A 202 16.69 21.57 1.22
C ILE A 202 15.33 22.03 1.74
N GLN A 203 14.51 22.54 0.81
CA GLN A 203 13.16 23.00 1.10
C GLN A 203 12.20 22.43 0.09
N ALA A 204 10.97 22.21 0.53
CA ALA A 204 9.88 21.84 -0.37
C ALA A 204 8.60 22.58 0.03
N ASP A 205 7.68 22.73 -0.91
CA ASP A 205 6.29 23.10 -0.61
C ASP A 205 5.49 21.86 -0.17
N LEU A 206 6.08 21.10 0.76
CA LEU A 206 5.32 20.12 1.52
C LEU A 206 4.17 20.92 2.14
N LYS A 207 2.96 20.65 1.66
CA LYS A 207 1.76 21.18 2.27
C LYS A 207 1.86 20.82 3.75
N GLU A 208 1.62 21.78 4.65
CA GLU A 208 1.57 21.54 6.11
C GLU A 208 0.57 20.44 6.41
N ASP A 209 0.98 19.17 6.38
CA ASP A 209 0.13 18.00 6.52
C ASP A 209 -1.36 18.28 6.23
N VAL A 210 -1.61 18.85 5.04
CA VAL A 210 -2.96 19.12 4.56
C VAL A 210 -3.43 17.82 3.93
N SER A 211 -3.13 16.70 4.59
CA SER A 211 -3.88 15.48 4.37
C SER A 211 -5.33 15.87 4.65
N PRO A 212 -6.22 15.59 3.69
CA PRO A 212 -7.54 16.19 3.65
C PRO A 212 -8.23 16.12 5.01
N SER A 213 -8.91 17.19 5.42
CA SER A 213 -9.65 17.19 6.68
C SER A 213 -10.81 16.20 6.68
N TRP A 214 -11.16 15.64 5.52
CA TRP A 214 -12.36 14.83 5.32
C TRP A 214 -13.62 15.58 5.79
N GLU A 215 -13.58 16.91 5.89
CA GLU A 215 -14.70 17.74 6.33
C GLU A 215 -15.67 17.96 5.20
N LYS A 216 -15.15 18.15 3.99
CA LYS A 216 -15.95 18.23 2.75
C LYS A 216 -15.67 17.03 1.89
N LEU A 217 -16.75 16.32 1.55
CA LEU A 217 -16.68 15.08 0.80
C LEU A 217 -17.65 15.12 -0.37
N SER A 218 -17.17 14.69 -1.53
CA SER A 218 -18.06 14.26 -2.62
C SER A 218 -18.48 12.81 -2.37
N GLN A 219 -19.65 12.42 -2.87
CA GLN A 219 -20.17 11.06 -2.75
C GLN A 219 -20.59 10.54 -4.14
N THR A 220 -20.13 9.34 -4.48
CA THR A 220 -20.57 8.59 -5.68
C THR A 220 -21.10 7.23 -5.25
N LYS A 221 -22.33 6.89 -5.66
CA LYS A 221 -22.89 5.54 -5.49
C LYS A 221 -22.56 4.70 -6.71
N LEU A 222 -21.96 3.53 -6.48
CA LEU A 222 -21.68 2.50 -7.47
C LEU A 222 -22.70 1.36 -7.35
N GLN A 223 -23.15 0.89 -8.50
CA GLN A 223 -24.00 -0.28 -8.64
C GLN A 223 -23.52 -1.12 -9.83
N PRO A 224 -23.80 -2.43 -9.84
CA PRO A 224 -23.45 -3.27 -10.97
C PRO A 224 -24.26 -2.84 -12.20
N SER A 225 -23.65 -2.90 -13.39
CA SER A 225 -24.32 -2.53 -14.66
C SER A 225 -25.52 -3.42 -15.01
N GLN A 226 -25.63 -4.57 -14.37
CA GLN A 226 -26.77 -5.49 -14.44
C GLN A 226 -27.15 -5.82 -13.01
N LEU A 227 -28.34 -5.39 -12.60
CA LEU A 227 -28.86 -5.63 -11.25
C LEU A 227 -29.32 -7.08 -11.15
N GLN A 228 -28.92 -7.76 -10.08
CA GLN A 228 -29.31 -9.12 -9.80
C GLN A 228 -29.76 -9.22 -8.34
N ARG A 229 -30.86 -9.94 -8.12
CA ARG A 229 -31.33 -10.25 -6.77
C ARG A 229 -30.26 -11.03 -6.01
N SER A 230 -29.98 -10.63 -4.77
CA SER A 230 -28.98 -11.30 -3.93
C SER A 230 -27.60 -11.41 -4.59
N GLY A 231 -27.22 -10.42 -5.40
CA GLY A 231 -25.88 -10.36 -6.00
C GLY A 231 -24.80 -9.96 -4.98
N TYR A 232 -25.20 -9.27 -3.90
CA TYR A 232 -24.35 -8.78 -2.82
C TYR A 232 -23.17 -7.91 -3.28
N PHE A 233 -23.39 -7.04 -4.27
CA PHE A 233 -22.37 -6.09 -4.72
C PHE A 233 -21.95 -5.15 -3.56
N GLY A 234 -20.65 -4.99 -3.34
CA GLY A 234 -20.15 -4.23 -2.19
C GLY A 234 -19.89 -5.11 -0.96
N HIS A 235 -20.01 -6.43 -1.06
CA HIS A 235 -19.63 -7.32 0.05
C HIS A 235 -18.14 -7.21 0.42
N SER A 236 -17.28 -6.99 -0.57
CA SER A 236 -15.88 -6.67 -0.34
C SER A 236 -15.45 -5.54 -1.26
N VAL A 237 -14.57 -4.66 -0.77
CA VAL A 237 -14.10 -3.48 -1.48
C VAL A 237 -12.60 -3.28 -1.23
N ALA A 238 -11.88 -2.79 -2.23
CA ALA A 238 -10.51 -2.32 -2.07
C ALA A 238 -10.19 -1.21 -3.08
N ILE A 239 -9.21 -0.36 -2.78
CA ILE A 239 -8.79 0.75 -3.63
C ILE A 239 -7.28 0.83 -3.74
N SER A 240 -6.80 1.34 -4.87
CA SER A 240 -5.38 1.62 -5.11
C SER A 240 -5.26 2.74 -6.14
N GLY A 241 -4.91 3.94 -5.69
CA GLY A 241 -4.88 5.14 -6.54
C GLY A 241 -6.25 5.36 -7.21
N GLY A 242 -6.25 5.56 -8.52
CA GLY A 242 -7.48 5.75 -9.31
C GLY A 242 -8.23 4.46 -9.67
N LEU A 243 -8.01 3.36 -8.96
CA LEU A 243 -8.66 2.07 -9.21
C LEU A 243 -9.39 1.60 -7.94
N ALA A 244 -10.57 1.01 -8.14
CA ALA A 244 -11.35 0.37 -7.10
C ALA A 244 -11.80 -1.02 -7.57
N ILE A 245 -11.82 -2.00 -6.68
CA ILE A 245 -12.38 -3.32 -6.93
C ILE A 245 -13.53 -3.57 -5.95
N VAL A 246 -14.65 -4.10 -6.46
CA VAL A 246 -15.85 -4.41 -5.68
C VAL A 246 -16.30 -5.85 -5.95
N GLY A 247 -16.42 -6.65 -4.91
CA GLY A 247 -16.90 -8.03 -4.96
C GLY A 247 -18.42 -8.13 -4.91
N ALA A 248 -18.97 -9.10 -5.64
CA ALA A 248 -20.38 -9.48 -5.65
C ALA A 248 -20.49 -11.01 -5.74
N HIS A 249 -20.29 -11.68 -4.61
CA HIS A 249 -19.97 -13.12 -4.58
C HIS A 249 -21.09 -14.03 -5.07
N SER A 250 -22.35 -13.58 -5.03
CA SER A 250 -23.51 -14.37 -5.48
C SER A 250 -24.07 -13.91 -6.83
N THR A 251 -23.34 -13.04 -7.54
CA THR A 251 -23.74 -12.68 -8.91
C THR A 251 -23.57 -13.89 -9.84
N ASP A 252 -24.58 -14.17 -10.64
CA ASP A 252 -24.63 -15.32 -11.54
C ASP A 252 -23.71 -15.10 -12.73
N ALA A 253 -23.04 -16.17 -13.16
CA ALA A 253 -22.46 -16.24 -14.50
C ALA A 253 -23.40 -17.02 -15.43
N PRO A 254 -23.30 -16.85 -16.77
CA PRO A 254 -24.14 -17.59 -17.72
C PRO A 254 -24.10 -19.11 -17.46
N GLY A 255 -25.24 -19.66 -17.03
CA GLY A 255 -25.39 -21.09 -16.70
C GLY A 255 -24.74 -21.55 -15.38
N LYS A 256 -24.25 -20.64 -14.55
CA LYS A 256 -23.56 -20.93 -13.27
C LYS A 256 -24.08 -19.98 -12.17
N PRO A 257 -25.20 -20.33 -11.51
CA PRO A 257 -25.71 -19.57 -10.38
C PRO A 257 -24.67 -19.40 -9.27
N ASP A 258 -24.64 -18.26 -8.60
CA ASP A 258 -23.75 -18.00 -7.45
C ASP A 258 -22.24 -18.21 -7.74
N ALA A 259 -21.84 -18.16 -9.01
CA ALA A 259 -20.43 -18.29 -9.40
C ALA A 259 -19.59 -17.09 -8.93
N GLY A 260 -20.21 -15.91 -8.87
CA GLY A 260 -19.62 -14.67 -8.38
C GLY A 260 -18.94 -13.81 -9.46
N VAL A 261 -18.77 -12.52 -9.14
CA VAL A 261 -18.14 -11.50 -9.98
C VAL A 261 -17.34 -10.52 -9.11
N ALA A 262 -16.21 -10.02 -9.64
CA ALA A 262 -15.57 -8.81 -9.13
C ALA A 262 -15.57 -7.71 -10.21
N TYR A 263 -15.80 -6.48 -9.81
CA TYR A 263 -15.94 -5.33 -10.70
C TYR A 263 -14.78 -4.37 -10.47
N ILE A 264 -14.06 -4.00 -11.52
CA ILE A 264 -13.04 -2.95 -11.47
C ILE A 264 -13.64 -1.64 -11.96
N PHE A 265 -13.54 -0.61 -11.13
CA PHE A 265 -13.84 0.77 -11.47
C PHE A 265 -12.55 1.58 -11.57
N LYS A 266 -12.54 2.57 -12.46
CA LYS A 266 -11.43 3.48 -12.67
C LYS A 266 -11.92 4.92 -12.60
N LEU A 267 -11.15 5.77 -11.92
CA LEU A 267 -11.37 7.20 -11.87
C LEU A 267 -10.85 7.84 -13.17
N GLU A 268 -11.76 8.35 -13.99
CA GLU A 268 -11.47 9.04 -15.24
C GLU A 268 -12.25 10.35 -15.33
N GLY A 269 -11.55 11.46 -15.58
CA GLY A 269 -12.17 12.78 -15.68
C GLY A 269 -12.91 13.22 -14.41
N GLY A 270 -12.47 12.76 -13.22
CA GLY A 270 -13.13 13.04 -11.95
C GLY A 270 -14.36 12.16 -11.66
N THR A 271 -14.66 11.16 -12.49
CA THR A 271 -15.78 10.25 -12.30
C THR A 271 -15.34 8.79 -12.26
N TRP A 272 -15.95 7.99 -11.38
CA TRP A 272 -15.70 6.55 -11.33
C TRP A 272 -16.53 5.84 -12.39
N GLN A 273 -15.86 5.13 -13.30
CA GLN A 273 -16.47 4.39 -14.39
C GLN A 273 -16.14 2.91 -14.27
N LEU A 274 -17.08 2.04 -14.63
CA LEU A 274 -16.81 0.60 -14.71
C LEU A 274 -15.79 0.35 -15.81
N GLN A 275 -14.61 -0.14 -15.44
CA GLN A 275 -13.57 -0.53 -16.39
C GLN A 275 -13.81 -1.95 -16.90
N GLN A 276 -14.03 -2.91 -15.99
CA GLN A 276 -14.11 -4.33 -16.35
C GLN A 276 -14.84 -5.18 -15.30
N LYS A 277 -15.51 -6.25 -15.73
CA LYS A 277 -15.94 -7.35 -14.87
C LYS A 277 -14.92 -8.49 -14.93
N LEU A 278 -14.52 -9.02 -13.79
CA LEU A 278 -13.59 -10.14 -13.67
C LEU A 278 -14.37 -11.41 -13.35
N GLN A 279 -14.22 -12.42 -14.22
CA GLN A 279 -14.75 -13.77 -14.03
C GLN A 279 -13.78 -14.77 -14.67
N PRO A 280 -13.07 -15.59 -13.87
CA PRO A 280 -12.29 -16.70 -14.40
C PRO A 280 -13.15 -17.67 -15.23
N PRO A 281 -12.62 -18.22 -16.33
CA PRO A 281 -13.40 -19.13 -17.19
C PRO A 281 -13.72 -20.47 -16.49
N ASP A 282 -12.92 -20.86 -15.49
CA ASP A 282 -13.06 -22.11 -14.74
C ASP A 282 -13.96 -22.00 -13.50
N LEU A 283 -14.64 -20.86 -13.29
CA LEU A 283 -15.67 -20.76 -12.26
C LEU A 283 -16.81 -21.74 -12.55
N HIS A 284 -17.45 -22.23 -11.51
CA HIS A 284 -18.62 -23.10 -11.50
C HIS A 284 -19.69 -22.51 -10.58
N ARG A 285 -20.83 -23.19 -10.51
CA ARG A 285 -21.90 -22.85 -9.58
C ARG A 285 -21.37 -22.87 -8.14
N ASP A 286 -21.83 -21.94 -7.32
CA ASP A 286 -21.54 -21.89 -5.88
C ASP A 286 -20.04 -21.66 -5.54
N ASP A 287 -19.20 -21.23 -6.48
CA ASP A 287 -17.79 -20.93 -6.21
C ASP A 287 -17.60 -19.65 -5.38
N TYR A 288 -18.61 -18.76 -5.38
CA TYR A 288 -18.65 -17.50 -4.65
C TYR A 288 -17.44 -16.57 -4.89
N PHE A 289 -17.03 -16.44 -6.14
CA PHE A 289 -15.93 -15.55 -6.54
C PHE A 289 -16.26 -14.08 -6.24
N GLY A 290 -15.34 -13.38 -5.58
CA GLY A 290 -15.59 -12.00 -5.15
C GLY A 290 -16.07 -11.89 -3.70
N LEU A 291 -16.02 -12.99 -2.92
CA LEU A 291 -16.21 -12.92 -1.47
C LEU A 291 -15.20 -11.95 -0.86
N SER A 292 -13.93 -12.07 -1.24
CA SER A 292 -12.86 -11.18 -0.81
C SER A 292 -12.10 -10.63 -2.03
N VAL A 293 -11.71 -9.36 -1.96
CA VAL A 293 -10.99 -8.66 -3.03
C VAL A 293 -9.87 -7.81 -2.44
N ALA A 294 -8.76 -7.70 -3.17
CA ALA A 294 -7.74 -6.69 -2.90
C ALA A 294 -7.07 -6.23 -4.20
N ILE A 295 -6.53 -5.01 -4.21
CA ILE A 295 -5.90 -4.39 -5.38
C ILE A 295 -4.66 -3.60 -4.95
N SER A 296 -3.57 -3.73 -5.71
CA SER A 296 -2.31 -3.02 -5.51
C SER A 296 -1.72 -2.66 -6.88
N GLY A 297 -1.82 -1.39 -7.26
CA GLY A 297 -1.39 -0.89 -8.55
C GLY A 297 -2.06 -1.64 -9.72
N LYS A 298 -1.25 -2.39 -10.48
CA LYS A 298 -1.71 -3.17 -11.65
C LYS A 298 -2.04 -4.62 -11.32
N LEU A 299 -2.08 -5.00 -10.04
CA LEU A 299 -2.38 -6.37 -9.60
C LEU A 299 -3.64 -6.37 -8.74
N ALA A 300 -4.47 -7.39 -8.91
CA ALA A 300 -5.64 -7.63 -8.07
C ALA A 300 -5.70 -9.11 -7.70
N ILE A 301 -6.21 -9.40 -6.51
CA ILE A 301 -6.48 -10.75 -6.03
C ILE A 301 -7.96 -10.87 -5.64
N VAL A 302 -8.59 -11.98 -6.02
CA VAL A 302 -9.99 -12.26 -5.71
C VAL A 302 -10.15 -13.68 -5.19
N GLY A 303 -10.83 -13.83 -4.05
CA GLY A 303 -11.13 -15.12 -3.42
C GLY A 303 -12.39 -15.78 -3.97
N ALA A 304 -12.38 -17.12 -4.03
CA ALA A 304 -13.50 -18.00 -4.36
C ALA A 304 -13.46 -19.18 -3.39
N TYR A 305 -13.98 -18.98 -2.18
CA TYR A 305 -13.74 -19.86 -1.04
C TYR A 305 -14.38 -21.25 -1.15
N TRP A 306 -15.39 -21.41 -2.02
CA TRP A 306 -16.03 -22.71 -2.31
C TRP A 306 -15.53 -23.36 -3.59
N LYS A 307 -14.54 -22.77 -4.27
CA LYS A 307 -13.96 -23.37 -5.45
C LYS A 307 -13.37 -24.75 -5.14
N ASP A 308 -13.79 -25.76 -5.88
CA ASP A 308 -13.19 -27.10 -5.77
C ASP A 308 -11.70 -27.10 -6.17
N ALA A 309 -10.89 -27.81 -5.40
CA ALA A 309 -9.55 -28.24 -5.78
C ALA A 309 -9.59 -29.71 -6.23
N SER A 310 -8.58 -30.18 -6.99
CA SER A 310 -8.54 -31.52 -7.59
C SER A 310 -8.93 -32.65 -6.61
N GLY A 311 -10.18 -33.12 -6.67
CA GLY A 311 -10.73 -34.18 -5.81
C GLY A 311 -11.08 -33.75 -4.37
N LYS A 312 -11.07 -32.45 -4.07
CA LYS A 312 -11.29 -31.86 -2.74
C LYS A 312 -12.37 -30.78 -2.84
N PRO A 313 -13.64 -31.14 -2.58
CA PRO A 313 -14.75 -30.19 -2.69
C PRO A 313 -14.58 -29.02 -1.73
N ASN A 314 -14.96 -27.81 -2.16
CA ASN A 314 -14.96 -26.59 -1.33
C ASN A 314 -13.61 -26.27 -0.66
N ALA A 315 -12.49 -26.72 -1.24
CA ALA A 315 -11.16 -26.44 -0.70
C ALA A 315 -10.80 -24.95 -0.82
N GLY A 316 -11.34 -24.29 -1.85
CA GLY A 316 -11.18 -22.87 -2.14
C GLY A 316 -10.09 -22.57 -3.19
N ALA A 317 -10.10 -21.35 -3.69
CA ALA A 317 -9.11 -20.78 -4.58
C ALA A 317 -9.00 -19.25 -4.41
N ALA A 318 -7.87 -18.69 -4.84
CA ALA A 318 -7.73 -17.26 -5.09
C ALA A 318 -7.17 -17.04 -6.50
N TYR A 319 -7.54 -15.93 -7.13
CA TYR A 319 -7.18 -15.63 -8.51
C TYR A 319 -6.46 -14.30 -8.57
N ILE A 320 -5.27 -14.28 -9.19
CA ILE A 320 -4.53 -13.06 -9.48
C ILE A 320 -4.90 -12.57 -10.87
N PHE A 321 -5.18 -11.28 -10.97
CA PHE A 321 -5.36 -10.54 -12.20
C PHE A 321 -4.29 -9.47 -12.34
N LYS A 322 -3.86 -9.22 -13.57
CA LYS A 322 -2.88 -8.19 -13.91
C LYS A 322 -3.44 -7.27 -14.99
N LEU A 323 -3.25 -5.97 -14.82
CA LEU A 323 -3.62 -4.94 -15.79
C LEU A 323 -2.51 -4.79 -16.84
N GLU A 324 -2.78 -5.24 -18.06
CA GLU A 324 -1.88 -5.16 -19.21
C GLU A 324 -2.61 -4.62 -20.44
N GLY A 325 -1.99 -3.66 -21.14
CA GLY A 325 -2.60 -3.03 -22.32
C GLY A 325 -3.96 -2.35 -22.05
N GLY A 326 -4.21 -1.93 -20.80
CA GLY A 326 -5.49 -1.33 -20.40
C GLY A 326 -6.59 -2.34 -20.02
N THR A 327 -6.30 -3.64 -20.09
CA THR A 327 -7.24 -4.73 -19.77
C THR A 327 -6.74 -5.58 -18.61
N TRP A 328 -7.64 -6.02 -17.73
CA TRP A 328 -7.32 -6.97 -16.68
C TRP A 328 -7.39 -8.39 -17.22
N GLN A 329 -6.32 -9.15 -17.04
CA GLN A 329 -6.24 -10.55 -17.45
C GLN A 329 -5.94 -11.42 -16.24
N GLN A 330 -6.56 -12.59 -16.17
CA GLN A 330 -6.21 -13.58 -15.15
C GLN A 330 -4.77 -14.01 -15.37
N GLN A 331 -3.89 -13.70 -14.42
CA GLN A 331 -2.49 -14.10 -14.45
C GLN A 331 -2.33 -15.53 -13.92
N GLN A 332 -2.96 -15.85 -12.79
CA GLN A 332 -2.78 -17.16 -12.15
C GLN A 332 -3.94 -17.50 -11.20
N LYS A 333 -4.26 -18.80 -11.09
CA LYS A 333 -5.07 -19.35 -10.00
C LYS A 333 -4.15 -19.92 -8.93
N LEU A 334 -4.37 -19.55 -7.68
CA LEU A 334 -3.64 -20.00 -6.50
C LEU A 334 -4.45 -21.08 -5.78
N GLN A 335 -3.87 -22.27 -5.66
CA GLN A 335 -4.38 -23.39 -4.85
C GLN A 335 -3.18 -24.15 -4.28
N PRO A 336 -2.84 -23.95 -2.98
CA PRO A 336 -1.80 -24.72 -2.33
C PRO A 336 -2.03 -26.24 -2.46
N PRO A 337 -0.97 -27.05 -2.62
CA PRO A 337 -1.11 -28.49 -2.80
C PRO A 337 -1.65 -29.21 -1.55
N ASP A 338 -1.45 -28.64 -0.37
CA ASP A 338 -1.84 -29.22 0.92
C ASP A 338 -3.30 -28.94 1.32
N LEU A 339 -4.03 -28.09 0.59
CA LEU A 339 -5.44 -27.80 0.86
C LEU A 339 -6.26 -29.09 1.03
N GLN A 340 -7.24 -29.11 1.92
CA GLN A 340 -8.17 -30.23 2.10
C GLN A 340 -9.62 -29.81 1.82
N HIS A 341 -10.53 -30.77 1.89
CA HIS A 341 -11.97 -30.51 1.80
C HIS A 341 -12.38 -29.47 2.85
N SER A 342 -13.12 -28.44 2.42
CA SER A 342 -13.65 -27.40 3.30
C SER A 342 -12.61 -26.52 4.03
N ASP A 343 -11.37 -26.44 3.55
CA ASP A 343 -10.37 -25.50 4.08
C ASP A 343 -10.75 -24.02 3.89
N TYR A 344 -11.60 -23.74 2.89
CA TYR A 344 -12.11 -22.40 2.54
C TYR A 344 -10.99 -21.41 2.18
N PHE A 345 -9.98 -21.87 1.44
CA PHE A 345 -8.92 -21.01 0.93
C PHE A 345 -9.47 -19.92 0.01
N GLY A 346 -9.06 -18.67 0.22
CA GLY A 346 -9.65 -17.52 -0.46
C GLY A 346 -10.79 -16.88 0.32
N TRP A 347 -11.02 -17.30 1.58
CA TRP A 347 -11.93 -16.63 2.50
C TRP A 347 -11.60 -15.13 2.64
N SER A 348 -10.32 -14.83 2.87
CA SER A 348 -9.79 -13.47 2.89
C SER A 348 -8.52 -13.38 2.04
N VAL A 349 -8.33 -12.25 1.35
CA VAL A 349 -7.17 -12.02 0.47
C VAL A 349 -6.60 -10.62 0.69
N ALA A 350 -5.28 -10.47 0.55
CA ALA A 350 -4.64 -9.17 0.42
C ALA A 350 -3.41 -9.25 -0.49
N ILE A 351 -3.03 -8.13 -1.12
CA ILE A 351 -1.91 -8.04 -2.05
C ILE A 351 -1.19 -6.70 -1.87
N SER A 352 0.14 -6.73 -1.88
CA SER A 352 1.01 -5.56 -1.80
C SER A 352 2.25 -5.80 -2.66
N GLY A 353 2.33 -5.10 -3.79
CA GLY A 353 3.40 -5.30 -4.78
C GLY A 353 3.51 -6.76 -5.22
N GLU A 354 4.67 -7.36 -4.96
CA GLU A 354 4.99 -8.75 -5.32
C GLU A 354 4.61 -9.79 -4.27
N LEU A 355 3.93 -9.39 -3.19
CA LEU A 355 3.49 -10.29 -2.12
C LEU A 355 1.97 -10.34 -2.04
N ALA A 356 1.45 -11.54 -1.83
CA ALA A 356 0.03 -11.77 -1.58
C ALA A 356 -0.15 -12.70 -0.37
N ILE A 357 -1.23 -12.50 0.37
CA ILE A 357 -1.63 -13.37 1.47
C ILE A 357 -3.06 -13.85 1.25
N VAL A 358 -3.30 -15.13 1.51
CA VAL A 358 -4.63 -15.75 1.38
C VAL A 358 -4.94 -16.56 2.63
N GLY A 359 -6.08 -16.28 3.24
CA GLY A 359 -6.62 -17.01 4.40
C GLY A 359 -7.37 -18.28 3.99
N ALA A 360 -7.24 -19.32 4.80
CA ALA A 360 -7.97 -20.58 4.72
C ALA A 360 -8.50 -20.88 6.13
N LEU A 361 -9.74 -20.42 6.38
CA LEU A 361 -10.35 -20.30 7.70
C LEU A 361 -10.38 -21.62 8.49
N TYR A 362 -10.52 -22.74 7.77
CA TYR A 362 -10.76 -24.06 8.37
C TYR A 362 -9.66 -25.07 8.09
N THR A 363 -8.51 -24.65 7.58
CA THR A 363 -7.36 -25.55 7.45
C THR A 363 -6.95 -26.10 8.83
N ASP A 364 -6.81 -27.42 8.90
CA ASP A 364 -6.43 -28.12 10.11
C ASP A 364 -4.92 -28.01 10.41
N ALA A 365 -4.57 -27.93 11.70
CA ALA A 365 -3.23 -28.20 12.17
C ALA A 365 -3.10 -29.70 12.52
N PRO A 366 -1.89 -30.26 12.58
CA PRO A 366 -1.69 -31.63 13.04
C PRO A 366 -2.38 -31.86 14.40
N GLY A 367 -3.43 -32.70 14.41
CA GLY A 367 -4.19 -33.07 15.60
C GLY A 367 -5.19 -32.03 16.11
N LYS A 368 -5.46 -30.95 15.38
CA LYS A 368 -6.43 -29.90 15.76
C LYS A 368 -7.29 -29.50 14.56
N VAL A 369 -8.60 -29.55 14.72
CA VAL A 369 -9.54 -29.20 13.66
C VAL A 369 -9.81 -27.69 13.62
N ASN A 370 -10.03 -27.14 12.43
CA ASN A 370 -10.43 -25.75 12.20
C ASN A 370 -9.53 -24.69 12.87
N THR A 371 -8.24 -24.98 13.03
CA THR A 371 -7.30 -23.98 13.56
C THR A 371 -7.16 -22.78 12.62
N GLY A 372 -7.33 -23.04 11.31
CA GLY A 372 -7.11 -22.10 10.24
C GLY A 372 -5.63 -21.99 9.82
N ALA A 373 -5.40 -21.38 8.67
CA ALA A 373 -4.08 -21.07 8.13
C ALA A 373 -4.12 -19.81 7.24
N ALA A 374 -2.95 -19.21 7.00
CA ALA A 374 -2.77 -18.22 5.94
C ALA A 374 -1.55 -18.57 5.09
N TYR A 375 -1.58 -18.23 3.81
CA TYR A 375 -0.56 -18.61 2.85
C TYR A 375 0.01 -17.36 2.20
N ILE A 376 1.34 -17.18 2.30
CA ILE A 376 2.08 -16.12 1.61
C ILE A 376 2.51 -16.63 0.24
N PHE A 377 2.24 -15.83 -0.78
CA PHE A 377 2.74 -16.01 -2.13
C PHE A 377 3.65 -14.86 -2.50
N LYS A 378 4.73 -15.16 -3.22
CA LYS A 378 5.64 -14.17 -3.79
C LYS A 378 5.66 -14.32 -5.31
N LEU A 379 5.60 -13.19 -6.01
CA LEU A 379 5.82 -13.13 -7.44
C LEU A 379 7.31 -13.37 -7.72
N ALA A 380 7.60 -14.38 -8.54
CA ALA A 380 8.94 -14.69 -9.03
C ALA A 380 8.89 -14.70 -10.56
N GLY A 381 9.41 -13.64 -11.17
CA GLY A 381 9.24 -13.38 -12.60
C GLY A 381 7.75 -13.15 -12.94
N ALA A 382 7.17 -14.03 -13.77
CA ALA A 382 5.76 -13.96 -14.13
C ALA A 382 4.84 -14.88 -13.29
N THR A 383 5.40 -15.64 -12.35
CA THR A 383 4.69 -16.72 -11.63
C THR A 383 4.61 -16.44 -10.13
N TRP A 384 3.43 -16.61 -9.55
CA TRP A 384 3.24 -16.59 -8.10
C TRP A 384 3.58 -17.94 -7.50
N GLN A 385 4.46 -17.95 -6.52
CA GLN A 385 4.90 -19.14 -5.82
C GLN A 385 4.53 -19.05 -4.35
N GLN A 386 4.02 -20.13 -3.77
CA GLN A 386 3.82 -20.20 -2.33
C GLN A 386 5.17 -20.09 -1.62
N GLN A 387 5.36 -19.03 -0.84
CA GLN A 387 6.57 -18.79 -0.07
C GLN A 387 6.48 -19.50 1.29
N GLN A 388 5.36 -19.37 1.99
CA GLN A 388 5.21 -19.92 3.34
C GLN A 388 3.73 -20.15 3.68
N LYS A 389 3.45 -21.23 4.44
CA LYS A 389 2.20 -21.40 5.19
C LYS A 389 2.42 -20.86 6.60
N LEU A 390 1.59 -19.91 7.01
CA LEU A 390 1.54 -19.34 8.35
C LEU A 390 0.50 -20.11 9.17
N GLN A 391 0.96 -20.75 10.24
CA GLN A 391 0.13 -21.49 11.18
C GLN A 391 0.80 -21.45 12.56
N PRO A 392 0.53 -20.41 13.38
CA PRO A 392 1.15 -20.26 14.70
C PRO A 392 1.00 -21.52 15.56
N PRO A 393 2.03 -21.93 16.32
CA PRO A 393 2.03 -23.19 17.07
C PRO A 393 1.06 -23.18 18.26
N ASP A 394 0.68 -22.00 18.74
CA ASP A 394 -0.25 -21.83 19.86
C ASP A 394 -1.72 -21.89 19.46
N LEU A 395 -2.03 -21.94 18.15
CA LEU A 395 -3.41 -22.08 17.66
C LEU A 395 -4.07 -23.33 18.24
N GLN A 396 -5.29 -23.19 18.72
CA GLN A 396 -6.15 -24.25 19.21
C GLN A 396 -7.29 -24.54 18.23
N ARG A 397 -8.02 -25.61 18.54
CA ARG A 397 -9.19 -26.01 17.80
C ARG A 397 -10.16 -24.83 17.68
N ASP A 398 -10.72 -24.65 16.49
CA ASP A 398 -11.73 -23.62 16.19
C ASP A 398 -11.23 -22.16 16.35
N ASP A 399 -9.92 -21.90 16.53
CA ASP A 399 -9.35 -20.53 16.59
C ASP A 399 -9.58 -19.71 15.31
N GLN A 400 -9.82 -20.38 14.17
CA GLN A 400 -10.22 -19.77 12.90
C GLN A 400 -9.22 -18.72 12.38
N PHE A 401 -7.92 -19.02 12.49
CA PHE A 401 -6.85 -18.20 11.93
C PHE A 401 -6.97 -18.06 10.41
N GLY A 402 -6.78 -16.85 9.89
CA GLY A 402 -6.98 -16.57 8.46
C GLY A 402 -8.40 -16.15 8.12
N CYS A 403 -9.22 -15.79 9.11
CA CYS A 403 -10.53 -15.18 8.89
C CYS A 403 -10.45 -13.78 8.26
N SER A 404 -9.35 -13.08 8.50
CA SER A 404 -9.04 -11.78 7.94
C SER A 404 -7.52 -11.70 7.75
N VAL A 405 -7.08 -11.08 6.66
CA VAL A 405 -5.66 -10.94 6.32
C VAL A 405 -5.40 -9.55 5.74
N ALA A 406 -4.23 -8.99 6.03
CA ALA A 406 -3.73 -7.82 5.33
C ALA A 406 -2.20 -7.91 5.18
N ILE A 407 -1.65 -7.24 4.16
CA ILE A 407 -0.21 -7.22 3.86
C ILE A 407 0.19 -5.84 3.35
N SER A 408 1.33 -5.33 3.82
CA SER A 408 1.93 -4.05 3.43
C SER A 408 3.44 -4.22 3.40
N GLY A 409 4.01 -4.32 2.19
CA GLY A 409 5.42 -4.65 2.02
C GLY A 409 5.80 -5.95 2.74
N GLU A 410 6.79 -5.88 3.62
CA GLU A 410 7.32 -6.99 4.41
C GLU A 410 6.58 -7.25 5.73
N LEU A 411 5.40 -6.66 5.91
CA LEU A 411 4.56 -6.83 7.09
C LEU A 411 3.21 -7.45 6.70
N ALA A 412 2.74 -8.43 7.47
CA ALA A 412 1.44 -9.05 7.30
C ALA A 412 0.73 -9.16 8.64
N ILE A 413 -0.60 -9.10 8.64
CA ILE A 413 -1.42 -9.34 9.83
C ILE A 413 -2.51 -10.34 9.49
N VAL A 414 -2.78 -11.26 10.42
CA VAL A 414 -3.79 -12.31 10.29
C VAL A 414 -4.65 -12.38 11.54
N GLY A 415 -5.96 -12.33 11.37
CA GLY A 415 -6.94 -12.50 12.45
C GLY A 415 -7.21 -13.97 12.79
N ALA A 416 -7.50 -14.22 14.07
CA ALA A 416 -7.99 -15.48 14.60
C ALA A 416 -9.06 -15.17 15.66
N HIS A 417 -10.23 -14.77 15.17
CA HIS A 417 -11.25 -14.11 16.00
C HIS A 417 -11.84 -14.99 17.10
N SER A 418 -11.71 -16.31 16.99
CA SER A 418 -12.21 -17.28 17.96
C SER A 418 -11.11 -17.79 18.90
N THR A 419 -9.92 -17.18 18.88
CA THR A 419 -8.83 -17.55 19.81
C THR A 419 -9.18 -17.19 21.25
N ASP A 420 -9.00 -18.13 22.17
CA ASP A 420 -9.22 -17.89 23.60
C ASP A 420 -8.16 -16.97 24.23
N ALA A 421 -8.60 -16.14 25.19
CA ALA A 421 -7.71 -15.54 26.18
C ALA A 421 -7.88 -16.26 27.54
N PRO A 422 -6.92 -16.16 28.48
CA PRO A 422 -7.05 -16.79 29.80
C PRO A 422 -8.37 -16.43 30.50
N GLY A 423 -9.25 -17.44 30.65
CA GLY A 423 -10.57 -17.31 31.27
C GLY A 423 -11.63 -16.59 30.43
N LYS A 424 -11.35 -16.28 29.15
CA LYS A 424 -12.22 -15.51 28.26
C LYS A 424 -12.29 -16.20 26.89
N PRO A 425 -13.19 -17.17 26.72
CA PRO A 425 -13.32 -17.87 25.45
C PRO A 425 -13.75 -16.93 24.34
N ASP A 426 -13.31 -17.19 23.11
CA ASP A 426 -13.66 -16.39 21.92
C ASP A 426 -13.35 -14.87 22.06
N ALA A 427 -12.38 -14.51 22.91
CA ALA A 427 -11.94 -13.12 23.05
C ALA A 427 -11.25 -12.62 21.77
N GLY A 428 -10.61 -13.54 21.05
CA GLY A 428 -9.93 -13.32 19.79
C GLY A 428 -8.45 -12.97 19.94
N ALA A 429 -7.73 -13.09 18.83
CA ALA A 429 -6.34 -12.69 18.67
C ALA A 429 -6.08 -12.21 17.23
N ALA A 430 -5.00 -11.45 17.06
CA ALA A 430 -4.39 -11.20 15.75
C ALA A 430 -2.90 -11.49 15.83
N TYR A 431 -2.29 -11.86 14.71
CA TYR A 431 -0.86 -12.17 14.63
C TYR A 431 -0.25 -11.29 13.56
N ILE A 432 0.75 -10.49 13.93
CA ILE A 432 1.55 -9.71 12.97
C ILE A 432 2.81 -10.49 12.65
N PHE A 433 3.15 -10.54 11.37
CA PHE A 433 4.33 -11.17 10.85
C PHE A 433 5.22 -10.13 10.16
N LYS A 434 6.54 -10.23 10.40
CA LYS A 434 7.57 -9.44 9.68
C LYS A 434 8.48 -10.39 8.91
N LEU A 435 8.69 -10.12 7.64
CA LEU A 435 9.67 -10.86 6.85
C LEU A 435 11.09 -10.45 7.30
N ALA A 436 11.85 -11.42 7.81
CA ALA A 436 13.23 -11.22 8.24
C ALA A 436 14.06 -12.46 7.88
N GLY A 437 15.17 -12.26 7.16
CA GLY A 437 16.04 -13.37 6.72
C GLY A 437 15.33 -14.39 5.83
N GLY A 438 14.31 -13.97 5.07
CA GLY A 438 13.51 -14.84 4.21
C GLY A 438 12.42 -15.64 4.92
N THR A 439 12.21 -15.43 6.23
CA THR A 439 11.17 -16.09 7.03
C THR A 439 10.25 -15.08 7.69
N TRP A 440 8.96 -15.42 7.81
CA TRP A 440 7.99 -14.59 8.50
C TRP A 440 8.02 -14.85 10.01
N GLN A 441 8.46 -13.86 10.78
CA GLN A 441 8.54 -13.91 12.25
C GLN A 441 7.28 -13.31 12.85
N GLN A 442 6.67 -13.99 13.83
CA GLN A 442 5.36 -13.63 14.37
C GLN A 442 5.43 -12.87 15.71
N GLN A 443 4.42 -12.02 15.94
CA GLN A 443 4.03 -11.47 17.23
C GLN A 443 2.52 -11.62 17.39
N LYS A 444 2.08 -12.17 18.52
CA LYS A 444 0.66 -12.25 18.89
C LYS A 444 0.21 -10.92 19.52
N LEU A 445 -0.95 -10.44 19.08
CA LEU A 445 -1.66 -9.29 19.62
C LEU A 445 -2.91 -9.77 20.34
N GLN A 446 -2.99 -9.45 21.62
CA GLN A 446 -4.15 -9.77 22.45
C GLN A 446 -4.27 -8.70 23.55
N PRO A 447 -5.01 -7.59 23.31
CA PRO A 447 -5.20 -6.54 24.29
C PRO A 447 -5.70 -7.06 25.64
N PRO A 448 -5.23 -6.51 26.77
CA PRO A 448 -5.57 -7.02 28.10
C PRO A 448 -7.05 -6.79 28.47
N ASP A 449 -7.70 -5.80 27.86
CA ASP A 449 -9.09 -5.42 28.14
C ASP A 449 -10.12 -6.25 27.36
N LEU A 450 -9.71 -7.10 26.41
CA LEU A 450 -10.61 -7.99 25.70
C LEU A 450 -11.45 -8.82 26.67
N GLN A 451 -12.71 -9.06 26.34
CA GLN A 451 -13.63 -9.91 27.08
C GLN A 451 -14.04 -11.14 26.25
N LYS A 452 -14.77 -12.06 26.89
CA LYS A 452 -15.36 -13.21 26.21
C LYS A 452 -16.24 -12.73 25.06
N ASN A 453 -16.15 -13.40 23.91
CA ASN A 453 -16.91 -13.11 22.70
C ASN A 453 -16.67 -11.73 22.08
N ASP A 454 -15.56 -11.04 22.38
CA ASP A 454 -15.24 -9.76 21.74
C ASP A 454 -14.88 -9.94 20.24
N TYR A 455 -14.45 -11.16 19.86
CA TYR A 455 -14.01 -11.54 18.52
C TYR A 455 -12.92 -10.62 17.94
N PHE A 456 -11.93 -10.25 18.75
CA PHE A 456 -10.78 -9.49 18.29
C PHE A 456 -10.01 -10.23 17.18
N GLY A 457 -9.73 -9.54 16.08
CA GLY A 457 -9.18 -10.18 14.87
C GLY A 457 -10.23 -10.49 13.81
N HIS A 458 -11.50 -10.15 14.06
CA HIS A 458 -12.57 -10.30 13.06
C HIS A 458 -12.22 -9.59 11.74
N SER A 459 -11.65 -8.38 11.83
CA SER A 459 -11.14 -7.63 10.70
C SER A 459 -9.75 -7.08 11.03
N VAL A 460 -8.85 -7.01 10.04
CA VAL A 460 -7.48 -6.52 10.20
C VAL A 460 -7.06 -5.67 9.00
N ALA A 461 -6.26 -4.63 9.24
CA ALA A 461 -5.54 -3.91 8.20
C ALA A 461 -4.18 -3.42 8.71
N ILE A 462 -3.23 -3.22 7.80
CA ILE A 462 -1.86 -2.78 8.11
C ILE A 462 -1.35 -1.82 7.03
N SER A 463 -0.68 -0.76 7.45
CA SER A 463 -0.07 0.25 6.58
C SER A 463 1.21 0.75 7.24
N GLY A 464 2.37 0.37 6.69
CA GLY A 464 3.67 0.70 7.28
C GLY A 464 3.75 0.24 8.74
N GLU A 465 4.06 1.19 9.64
CA GLU A 465 4.22 0.94 11.08
C GLU A 465 2.92 0.99 11.89
N LEU A 466 1.77 1.07 11.23
CA LEU A 466 0.45 1.12 11.86
C LEU A 466 -0.41 -0.07 11.44
N ALA A 467 -1.15 -0.61 12.40
CA ALA A 467 -2.12 -1.68 12.17
C ALA A 467 -3.41 -1.39 12.92
N ILE A 468 -4.54 -1.83 12.36
CA ILE A 468 -5.86 -1.75 12.99
C ILE A 468 -6.49 -3.13 13.04
N VAL A 469 -7.11 -3.45 14.18
CA VAL A 469 -7.79 -4.73 14.41
C VAL A 469 -9.18 -4.50 14.99
N GLY A 470 -10.21 -5.06 14.36
CA GLY A 470 -11.59 -5.01 14.83
C GLY A 470 -11.90 -6.10 15.87
N ALA A 471 -12.69 -5.72 16.87
CA ALA A 471 -13.36 -6.60 17.84
C ALA A 471 -14.85 -6.26 17.81
N ASN A 472 -15.55 -6.82 16.84
CA ASN A 472 -16.85 -6.33 16.40
C ASN A 472 -17.99 -6.56 17.40
N GLN A 473 -17.77 -7.38 18.43
CA GLN A 473 -18.74 -7.62 19.51
C GLN A 473 -18.27 -7.06 20.85
N ALA A 474 -17.15 -6.32 20.89
CA ALA A 474 -16.66 -5.73 22.13
C ALA A 474 -17.66 -4.76 22.76
N ASP A 475 -17.81 -4.84 24.08
CA ASP A 475 -18.76 -4.02 24.83
C ASP A 475 -18.18 -2.63 25.16
N ALA A 476 -19.01 -1.59 24.99
CA ALA A 476 -18.79 -0.29 25.60
C ALA A 476 -19.42 -0.26 27.00
N PRO A 477 -18.98 0.61 27.92
CA PRO A 477 -19.56 0.72 29.25
C PRO A 477 -21.09 0.85 29.22
N GLY A 478 -21.78 -0.16 29.77
CA GLY A 478 -23.25 -0.19 29.85
C GLY A 478 -23.99 -0.54 28.55
N LYS A 479 -23.29 -0.96 27.49
CA LYS A 479 -23.89 -1.35 26.21
C LYS A 479 -23.26 -2.63 25.68
N VAL A 480 -24.10 -3.55 25.19
CA VAL A 480 -23.62 -4.83 24.63
C VAL A 480 -23.40 -4.73 23.12
N ASN A 481 -22.39 -5.44 22.62
CA ASN A 481 -22.10 -5.63 21.20
C ASN A 481 -21.99 -4.31 20.42
N THR A 482 -21.47 -3.26 21.05
CA THR A 482 -21.25 -1.98 20.35
C THR A 482 -20.11 -2.08 19.34
N GLY A 483 -19.15 -2.95 19.63
CA GLY A 483 -17.91 -3.13 18.88
C GLY A 483 -16.79 -2.17 19.32
N ALA A 484 -15.56 -2.48 18.88
CA ALA A 484 -14.36 -1.68 19.04
C ALA A 484 -13.36 -1.95 17.90
N ALA A 485 -12.45 -1.01 17.67
CA ALA A 485 -11.25 -1.24 16.88
C ALA A 485 -10.00 -0.81 17.67
N TYR A 486 -8.87 -1.44 17.45
CA TYR A 486 -7.64 -1.20 18.18
C TYR A 486 -6.53 -0.84 17.20
N ILE A 487 -5.88 0.30 17.42
CA ILE A 487 -4.68 0.71 16.69
C ILE A 487 -3.45 0.18 17.41
N PHE A 488 -2.54 -0.40 16.64
CA PHE A 488 -1.20 -0.78 17.06
C PHE A 488 -0.17 0.01 16.27
N LYS A 489 0.93 0.36 16.94
CA LYS A 489 2.09 1.01 16.34
C LYS A 489 3.34 0.18 16.58
N LEU A 490 4.16 0.02 15.54
CA LEU A 490 5.48 -0.57 15.65
C LEU A 490 6.43 0.44 16.30
N ALA A 491 7.08 0.06 17.40
CA ALA A 491 8.10 0.89 18.05
C ALA A 491 9.21 -0.02 18.59
N GLY A 492 10.47 0.29 18.29
CA GLY A 492 11.61 -0.52 18.74
C GLY A 492 11.60 -1.97 18.25
N GLY A 493 10.95 -2.24 17.11
CA GLY A 493 10.82 -3.59 16.54
C GLY A 493 9.68 -4.43 17.13
N THR A 494 8.88 -3.89 18.05
CA THR A 494 7.73 -4.57 18.65
C THR A 494 6.43 -3.78 18.46
N TRP A 495 5.33 -4.48 18.24
CA TRP A 495 4.01 -3.85 18.11
C TRP A 495 3.40 -3.58 19.48
N HIS A 496 2.92 -2.36 19.68
CA HIS A 496 2.26 -1.93 20.90
C HIS A 496 0.87 -1.38 20.58
N GLN A 497 -0.11 -1.70 21.42
CA GLN A 497 -1.42 -1.06 21.33
C GLN A 497 -1.24 0.44 21.59
N GLN A 498 -1.58 1.26 20.59
CA GLN A 498 -1.55 2.72 20.69
C GLN A 498 -2.87 3.25 21.25
N GLN A 499 -4.00 2.79 20.73
CA GLN A 499 -5.32 3.32 21.11
C GLN A 499 -6.43 2.31 20.84
N LYS A 500 -7.48 2.33 21.67
CA LYS A 500 -8.77 1.71 21.40
C LYS A 500 -9.74 2.78 20.87
N LEU A 501 -10.36 2.51 19.72
CA LEU A 501 -11.33 3.37 19.06
C LEU A 501 -12.75 2.85 19.39
N GLN A 502 -13.54 3.72 20.02
CA GLN A 502 -14.97 3.55 20.25
C GLN A 502 -15.64 4.92 20.15
N PRO A 503 -16.36 5.23 19.06
CA PRO A 503 -17.16 6.45 18.98
C PRO A 503 -18.09 6.62 20.20
N PRO A 504 -18.23 7.83 20.75
CA PRO A 504 -18.98 8.05 22.00
C PRO A 504 -20.48 7.76 21.86
N ASN A 505 -21.00 7.77 20.64
CA ASN A 505 -22.41 7.59 20.32
C ASN A 505 -22.76 6.19 19.80
N LEU A 506 -21.86 5.21 19.88
CA LEU A 506 -22.18 3.82 19.54
C LEU A 506 -23.36 3.31 20.36
N GLN A 507 -24.30 2.64 19.72
CA GLN A 507 -25.45 1.99 20.33
C GLN A 507 -25.28 0.47 20.37
N ARG A 508 -26.18 -0.16 21.14
CA ARG A 508 -26.26 -1.62 21.24
C ARG A 508 -26.35 -2.22 19.86
N ASN A 509 -25.51 -3.22 19.59
CA ASN A 509 -25.44 -3.90 18.31
C ASN A 509 -25.05 -3.00 17.12
N ASP A 510 -24.30 -1.90 17.30
CA ASP A 510 -23.78 -1.17 16.12
C ASP A 510 -22.74 -2.00 15.34
N ILE A 511 -22.11 -2.99 16.00
CA ILE A 511 -21.09 -3.90 15.45
C ILE A 511 -19.89 -3.13 14.86
N PHE A 512 -19.45 -2.08 15.55
CA PHE A 512 -18.28 -1.28 15.14
C PHE A 512 -17.00 -2.14 15.11
N GLY A 513 -16.23 -2.04 14.03
CA GLY A 513 -15.06 -2.92 13.82
C GLY A 513 -15.38 -4.20 13.06
N CYS A 514 -16.59 -4.33 12.49
CA CYS A 514 -16.88 -5.41 11.53
C CYS A 514 -15.95 -5.38 10.31
N SER A 515 -15.54 -4.19 9.89
CA SER A 515 -14.58 -3.97 8.82
C SER A 515 -13.66 -2.81 9.21
N VAL A 516 -12.39 -2.91 8.85
CA VAL A 516 -11.37 -1.89 9.16
C VAL A 516 -10.44 -1.73 7.96
N ALA A 517 -10.00 -0.49 7.71
CA ALA A 517 -8.89 -0.21 6.82
C ALA A 517 -8.05 0.95 7.36
N ILE A 518 -6.76 0.97 7.01
CA ILE A 518 -5.80 1.98 7.45
C ILE A 518 -4.86 2.32 6.29
N SER A 519 -4.57 3.61 6.10
CA SER A 519 -3.64 4.14 5.11
C SER A 519 -2.89 5.31 5.72
N GLY A 520 -1.62 5.10 6.06
CA GLY A 520 -0.84 6.07 6.81
C GLY A 520 -1.55 6.47 8.10
N GLU A 521 -1.79 7.77 8.27
CA GLU A 521 -2.42 8.38 9.45
C GLU A 521 -3.95 8.45 9.38
N LEU A 522 -4.57 7.77 8.41
CA LEU A 522 -6.03 7.67 8.26
C LEU A 522 -6.50 6.25 8.49
N ALA A 523 -7.62 6.09 9.20
CA ALA A 523 -8.29 4.82 9.38
C ALA A 523 -9.78 4.98 9.12
N ILE A 524 -10.42 3.94 8.60
CA ILE A 524 -11.87 3.83 8.47
C ILE A 524 -12.36 2.56 9.14
N VAL A 525 -13.48 2.66 9.85
CA VAL A 525 -14.08 1.54 10.58
C VAL A 525 -15.57 1.46 10.28
N GLY A 526 -16.03 0.29 9.82
CA GLY A 526 -17.43 0.01 9.56
C GLY A 526 -18.20 -0.38 10.82
N ALA A 527 -19.50 -0.09 10.81
CA ALA A 527 -20.47 -0.45 11.84
C ALA A 527 -21.82 -0.73 11.16
N HIS A 528 -21.92 -1.87 10.49
CA HIS A 528 -22.98 -2.15 9.51
C HIS A 528 -24.39 -2.30 10.10
N GLN A 529 -24.53 -2.33 11.43
CA GLN A 529 -25.82 -2.37 12.11
C GLN A 529 -26.21 -1.03 12.75
N THR A 530 -25.39 0.01 12.59
CA THR A 530 -25.73 1.36 13.06
C THR A 530 -27.04 1.84 12.46
N GLU A 531 -27.95 2.33 13.30
CA GLU A 531 -29.27 2.79 12.88
C GLU A 531 -29.26 4.28 12.48
N ALA A 532 -29.93 4.60 11.39
CA ALA A 532 -30.33 5.97 11.07
C ALA A 532 -31.69 6.26 11.74
N PRO A 533 -32.06 7.54 11.96
CA PRO A 533 -33.36 7.86 12.55
C PRO A 533 -34.53 7.19 11.81
N GLY A 534 -35.22 6.29 12.51
CA GLY A 534 -36.38 5.58 11.99
C GLY A 534 -36.08 4.45 11.00
N LYS A 535 -34.83 3.98 10.89
CA LYS A 535 -34.44 2.86 10.01
C LYS A 535 -33.44 1.93 10.71
N VAL A 536 -33.79 0.65 10.79
CA VAL A 536 -32.93 -0.39 11.39
C VAL A 536 -31.82 -0.82 10.44
N ASN A 537 -30.64 -1.14 10.97
CA ASN A 537 -29.52 -1.75 10.22
C ASN A 537 -29.12 -1.01 8.92
N THR A 538 -29.28 0.32 8.86
CA THR A 538 -28.81 1.09 7.70
C THR A 538 -27.30 1.01 7.54
N GLY A 539 -26.59 0.95 8.66
CA GLY A 539 -25.14 0.97 8.74
C GLY A 539 -24.53 2.37 8.80
N ALA A 540 -23.24 2.42 9.16
CA ALA A 540 -22.39 3.61 9.16
C ALA A 540 -20.91 3.20 8.99
N ALA A 541 -20.07 4.15 8.58
CA ALA A 541 -18.62 4.04 8.64
C ALA A 541 -18.01 5.29 9.28
N TYR A 542 -16.89 5.16 9.96
CA TYR A 542 -16.27 6.22 10.74
C TYR A 542 -14.83 6.42 10.30
N ILE A 543 -14.46 7.65 9.96
CA ILE A 543 -13.07 8.00 9.59
C ILE A 543 -12.38 8.61 10.80
N PHE A 544 -11.17 8.13 11.07
CA PHE A 544 -10.28 8.61 12.11
C PHE A 544 -8.98 9.12 11.48
N LYS A 545 -8.42 10.17 12.05
CA LYS A 545 -7.11 10.72 11.69
C LYS A 545 -6.21 10.76 12.93
N LEU A 546 -4.95 10.38 12.77
CA LEU A 546 -3.93 10.59 13.80
C LEU A 546 -3.57 12.08 13.83
N ALA A 547 -3.73 12.72 14.99
CA ALA A 547 -3.38 14.12 15.20
C ALA A 547 -2.80 14.29 16.61
N GLY A 548 -1.62 14.89 16.70
CA GLY A 548 -0.92 15.09 17.98
C GLY A 548 -0.66 13.78 18.74
N GLY A 549 -0.42 12.68 18.03
CA GLY A 549 -0.20 11.34 18.62
C GLY A 549 -1.46 10.60 19.06
N THR A 550 -2.65 11.16 18.84
CA THR A 550 -3.96 10.56 19.18
C THR A 550 -4.85 10.41 17.96
N TRP A 551 -5.56 9.28 17.85
CA TRP A 551 -6.56 9.07 16.80
C TRP A 551 -7.86 9.76 17.19
N GLN A 552 -8.34 10.64 16.31
CA GLN A 552 -9.55 11.42 16.50
C GLN A 552 -10.53 11.11 15.37
N GLN A 553 -11.81 10.91 15.72
CA GLN A 553 -12.86 10.74 14.73
C GLN A 553 -13.05 12.06 13.96
N GLN A 554 -12.86 12.03 12.66
CA GLN A 554 -13.09 13.15 11.75
C GLN A 554 -14.51 13.13 11.21
N GLN A 555 -15.01 11.96 10.80
CA GLN A 555 -16.32 11.82 10.16
C GLN A 555 -17.09 10.59 10.60
N LYS A 556 -18.42 10.71 10.52
CA LYS A 556 -19.36 9.59 10.44
C LYS A 556 -20.04 9.65 9.07
N LEU A 557 -19.78 8.65 8.23
CA LEU A 557 -20.39 8.46 6.94
C LEU A 557 -21.70 7.69 7.10
N GLN A 558 -22.80 8.30 6.66
CA GLN A 558 -24.13 7.68 6.62
C GLN A 558 -24.94 8.31 5.47
N PRO A 559 -24.82 7.81 4.23
CA PRO A 559 -25.52 8.36 3.07
C PRO A 559 -27.03 8.50 3.30
N PRO A 560 -27.66 9.60 2.84
CA PRO A 560 -29.07 9.87 3.08
C PRO A 560 -30.01 8.91 2.32
N ASP A 561 -29.52 8.25 1.27
CA ASP A 561 -30.28 7.31 0.46
C ASP A 561 -30.32 5.89 1.04
N LEU A 562 -29.57 5.60 2.12
CA LEU A 562 -29.58 4.30 2.77
C LEU A 562 -30.99 3.92 3.26
N GLN A 563 -31.36 2.67 3.04
CA GLN A 563 -32.61 2.05 3.51
C GLN A 563 -32.35 1.01 4.61
N GLU A 564 -33.44 0.54 5.21
CA GLU A 564 -33.38 -0.49 6.24
C GLU A 564 -32.65 -1.73 5.73
N ASN A 565 -31.73 -2.25 6.55
CA ASN A 565 -30.92 -3.42 6.22
C ASN A 565 -29.98 -3.25 5.01
N ASP A 566 -29.66 -2.04 4.56
CA ASP A 566 -28.62 -1.83 3.52
C ASP A 566 -27.21 -2.27 4.00
N LYS A 567 -26.99 -2.32 5.32
CA LYS A 567 -25.72 -2.73 5.96
C LYS A 567 -24.50 -1.94 5.48
N PHE A 568 -24.64 -0.64 5.31
CA PHE A 568 -23.51 0.22 4.96
C PHE A 568 -22.37 0.13 5.98
N GLY A 569 -21.14 -0.09 5.54
CA GLY A 569 -20.00 -0.36 6.41
C GLY A 569 -19.68 -1.85 6.57
N ASP A 570 -20.37 -2.74 5.87
CA ASP A 570 -20.04 -4.18 5.85
C ASP A 570 -18.61 -4.42 5.37
N SER A 571 -18.15 -3.60 4.41
CA SER A 571 -16.75 -3.56 3.96
C SER A 571 -16.28 -2.11 3.78
N VAL A 572 -15.00 -1.85 4.02
CA VAL A 572 -14.39 -0.52 3.92
C VAL A 572 -12.99 -0.59 3.33
N ALA A 573 -12.59 0.43 2.58
CA ALA A 573 -11.19 0.69 2.24
C ALA A 573 -10.95 2.21 2.20
N ILE A 574 -9.72 2.64 2.51
CA ILE A 574 -9.35 4.06 2.55
C ILE A 574 -7.93 4.28 2.01
N SER A 575 -7.73 5.42 1.37
CA SER A 575 -6.46 6.01 0.95
C SER A 575 -6.44 7.47 1.43
N GLU A 576 -5.40 8.22 1.08
CA GLU A 576 -5.30 9.63 1.49
C GLU A 576 -6.51 10.47 1.05
N GLU A 577 -7.00 10.28 -0.17
CA GLU A 577 -8.05 11.12 -0.75
C GLU A 577 -9.40 10.40 -0.94
N VAL A 578 -9.43 9.07 -0.90
CA VAL A 578 -10.59 8.27 -1.31
C VAL A 578 -10.92 7.19 -0.28
N ALA A 579 -12.20 7.05 0.03
CA ALA A 579 -12.72 5.96 0.84
C ALA A 579 -13.83 5.26 0.05
N ILE A 580 -13.89 3.95 0.12
CA ILE A 580 -14.98 3.15 -0.43
C ILE A 580 -15.64 2.37 0.70
N VAL A 581 -16.97 2.32 0.69
CA VAL A 581 -17.77 1.64 1.72
C VAL A 581 -18.85 0.80 1.05
N GLY A 582 -18.89 -0.49 1.38
CA GLY A 582 -19.90 -1.42 0.91
C GLY A 582 -21.21 -1.36 1.69
N ALA A 583 -22.32 -1.53 0.98
CA ALA A 583 -23.67 -1.74 1.51
C ALA A 583 -24.26 -2.94 0.76
N ASN A 584 -23.80 -4.14 1.14
CA ASN A 584 -23.96 -5.35 0.34
C ASN A 584 -25.40 -5.86 0.23
N THR A 585 -26.27 -5.46 1.14
CA THR A 585 -27.70 -5.80 1.10
C THR A 585 -28.56 -4.63 0.65
N ALA A 586 -27.96 -3.59 0.06
CA ALA A 586 -28.71 -2.45 -0.47
C ALA A 586 -29.67 -2.89 -1.60
N ASP A 587 -30.92 -2.44 -1.48
CA ASP A 587 -31.95 -2.71 -2.47
C ASP A 587 -31.85 -1.76 -3.68
N ALA A 588 -32.31 -2.26 -4.83
CA ALA A 588 -32.62 -1.43 -6.00
C ALA A 588 -34.14 -1.44 -6.25
N PRO A 589 -34.69 -0.49 -7.03
CA PRO A 589 -36.13 -0.47 -7.33
C PRO A 589 -36.63 -1.82 -7.86
N GLY A 590 -37.41 -2.53 -7.04
CA GLY A 590 -38.01 -3.83 -7.37
C GLY A 590 -37.07 -5.05 -7.28
N ILE A 591 -35.83 -4.89 -6.81
CA ILE A 591 -34.86 -5.99 -6.70
C ILE A 591 -34.14 -5.89 -5.35
N VAL A 592 -34.29 -6.91 -4.51
CA VAL A 592 -33.70 -6.95 -3.17
C VAL A 592 -32.26 -7.46 -3.17
N ASP A 593 -31.46 -7.01 -2.20
CA ASP A 593 -30.09 -7.47 -1.93
C ASP A 593 -29.17 -7.41 -3.17
N VAL A 594 -29.35 -6.39 -4.02
CA VAL A 594 -28.45 -6.19 -5.17
C VAL A 594 -27.07 -5.79 -4.69
N GLY A 595 -27.05 -4.97 -3.64
CA GLY A 595 -25.87 -4.36 -3.06
C GLY A 595 -25.45 -3.07 -3.77
N ALA A 596 -24.70 -2.26 -3.04
CA ALA A 596 -24.10 -1.01 -3.50
C ALA A 596 -22.71 -0.82 -2.87
N ALA A 597 -21.90 0.03 -3.50
CA ALA A 597 -20.69 0.57 -2.88
C ALA A 597 -20.70 2.09 -3.04
N TYR A 598 -20.19 2.81 -2.05
CA TYR A 598 -20.15 4.26 -2.04
C TYR A 598 -18.71 4.71 -2.00
N ILE A 599 -18.33 5.60 -2.91
CA ILE A 599 -17.04 6.25 -2.89
C ILE A 599 -17.20 7.66 -2.34
N PHE A 600 -16.38 7.99 -1.37
CA PHE A 600 -16.20 9.32 -0.81
C PHE A 600 -14.85 9.85 -1.24
N GLN A 601 -14.81 11.08 -1.74
CA GLN A 601 -13.56 11.76 -2.09
C GLN A 601 -13.46 13.03 -1.29
N SER A 602 -12.30 13.30 -0.70
CA SER A 602 -12.10 14.58 -0.03
C SER A 602 -11.99 15.73 -1.02
N GLU A 603 -12.63 16.85 -0.68
CA GLU A 603 -12.64 18.09 -1.47
C GLU A 603 -11.78 19.21 -0.84
N ASP A 604 -11.17 18.93 0.31
CA ASP A 604 -10.39 19.91 1.10
C ASP A 604 -8.96 20.17 0.58
#